data_AF-A0A7S3RKT0-F1
#
_entry.id   AF-A0A7S3RKT0-F1
#
_cell.length_a   1.000
_cell.length_b   1.000
_cell.length_c   1.000
_cell.angle_alpha   90.00
_cell.angle_beta   90.00
_cell.angle_gamma   90.00
#
_symmetry.space_group_name_H-M   'P 1'
#
loop_
_entity.id
_entity.type
_entity.pdbx_description
1 polymer ?
#
loop_
_entity_poly.entity_id
_entity_poly.type
_entity_poly.pdbx_seq_one_letter_code
_entity_poly.pdbx_strand_id
1 'polypeptide(L)'
;MCILALALESHPDFPLILLFNRDERFDRETEPVAPHEDGCVHATDVEAGGTWMSINSHTGALAALTNVRCAGPTGRPLESRGVLVRRAVLGEAWVALHSNAYACFNMLWGTLRADGASELRLSACAPSSEGDFAVSTTELRVERGRAAVLTKTNDASGQMTGPASAAGSDAAWPKAAWLQQEVARRLEGARPKCAGRAGA
;
A
#
# COMPACT_ATOMS: atom_id res chain seq x y z
N MET A 1 0.83 -13.39 -4.38
CA MET A 1 1.50 -12.64 -3.29
C MET A 1 2.14 -11.36 -3.82
N CYS A 2 1.40 -10.25 -3.70
CA CYS A 2 1.95 -8.90 -3.88
C CYS A 2 2.94 -8.58 -2.74
N ILE A 3 3.88 -7.66 -2.98
CA ILE A 3 4.81 -7.15 -1.97
C ILE A 3 4.89 -5.63 -2.09
N LEU A 4 5.02 -4.95 -0.96
CA LEU A 4 5.22 -3.50 -0.88
C LEU A 4 6.43 -3.23 0.02
N ALA A 5 7.33 -2.35 -0.40
CA ALA A 5 8.39 -1.83 0.47
C ALA A 5 8.36 -0.31 0.43
N LEU A 6 8.48 0.30 1.61
CA LEU A 6 8.39 1.74 1.78
C LEU A 6 9.62 2.22 2.57
N ALA A 7 10.32 3.22 2.07
CA ALA A 7 11.36 3.91 2.82
C ALA A 7 11.09 5.41 2.77
N LEU A 8 11.03 6.05 3.93
CA LEU A 8 10.80 7.48 4.06
C LEU A 8 12.07 8.14 4.60
N GLU A 9 12.52 9.19 3.92
CA GLU A 9 13.73 9.98 4.24
C GLU A 9 14.97 9.12 4.53
N SER A 10 15.05 7.92 3.95
CA SER A 10 16.12 6.94 4.21
C SER A 10 17.27 7.03 3.20
N HIS A 11 17.15 7.87 2.18
CA HIS A 11 18.16 8.07 1.15
C HIS A 11 18.38 9.57 0.92
N PRO A 12 19.62 10.04 0.70
CA PRO A 12 19.92 11.46 0.52
C PRO A 12 19.21 12.10 -0.69
N ASP A 13 19.00 11.34 -1.76
CA ASP A 13 18.41 11.84 -3.01
C ASP A 13 16.94 11.45 -3.21
N PHE A 14 16.44 10.49 -2.42
CA PHE A 14 15.08 9.95 -2.56
C PHE A 14 14.34 10.06 -1.23
N PRO A 15 13.54 11.13 -1.02
CA PRO A 15 12.80 11.32 0.23
C PRO A 15 11.71 10.26 0.44
N LEU A 16 11.30 9.59 -0.64
CA LEU A 16 10.42 8.42 -0.63
C LEU A 16 10.97 7.39 -1.62
N ILE A 17 11.04 6.14 -1.17
CA ILE A 17 11.20 4.97 -2.03
C ILE A 17 9.99 4.08 -1.77
N LEU A 18 9.19 3.84 -2.81
CA LEU A 18 8.08 2.90 -2.77
C LEU A 18 8.29 1.86 -3.86
N LEU A 19 8.40 0.59 -3.45
CA LEU A 19 8.48 -0.55 -4.35
C LEU A 19 7.20 -1.35 -4.20
N PHE A 20 6.56 -1.69 -5.32
CA PHE A 20 5.32 -2.44 -5.30
C PHE A 20 5.29 -3.47 -6.43
N ASN A 21 4.96 -4.72 -6.09
CA ASN A 21 4.71 -5.76 -7.06
C ASN A 21 3.21 -6.10 -7.10
N ARG A 22 2.63 -6.04 -8.29
CA ARG A 22 1.30 -6.60 -8.60
C ARG A 22 1.47 -8.06 -9.04
N ASP A 23 1.11 -8.99 -8.15
CA ASP A 23 1.11 -10.42 -8.47
C ASP A 23 -0.30 -10.84 -8.93
N GLU A 24 -0.43 -11.05 -10.25
CA GLU A 24 -1.70 -11.28 -10.95
C GLU A 24 -1.48 -12.21 -12.16
N ARG A 25 -2.56 -12.65 -12.82
CA ARG A 25 -2.46 -13.49 -14.03
C ARG A 25 -1.61 -12.83 -15.12
N PHE A 26 -0.77 -13.62 -15.79
CA PHE A 26 0.11 -13.14 -16.88
C PHE A 26 -0.64 -12.56 -18.07
N ASP A 27 -1.87 -13.01 -18.31
CA ASP A 27 -2.73 -12.57 -19.41
C ASP A 27 -3.56 -11.32 -19.08
N ARG A 28 -3.46 -10.80 -17.86
CA ARG A 28 -4.21 -9.62 -17.44
C ARG A 28 -3.55 -8.32 -17.89
N GLU A 29 -4.08 -7.78 -18.98
CA GLU A 29 -3.58 -6.59 -19.65
C GLU A 29 -3.64 -5.33 -18.77
N THR A 30 -2.62 -4.47 -18.94
CA THR A 30 -2.51 -3.18 -18.24
C THR A 30 -1.99 -2.10 -19.16
N GLU A 31 -2.53 -0.91 -19.05
CA GLU A 31 -1.95 0.29 -19.65
C GLU A 31 -0.79 0.81 -18.80
N PRO A 32 0.24 1.42 -19.42
CA PRO A 32 1.38 1.98 -18.70
C PRO A 32 0.96 3.12 -17.76
N VAL A 33 1.85 3.46 -16.82
CA VAL A 33 1.64 4.59 -15.92
C VAL A 33 1.53 5.89 -16.72
N ALA A 34 0.47 6.65 -16.47
CA ALA A 34 0.21 7.94 -17.10
C ALA A 34 -0.37 8.94 -16.10
N PRO A 35 -0.22 10.26 -16.35
CA PRO A 35 -1.01 11.28 -15.66
C PRO A 35 -2.44 11.30 -16.18
N HIS A 36 -3.39 11.59 -15.28
CA HIS A 36 -4.82 11.72 -15.56
C HIS A 36 -5.32 13.13 -15.23
N GLU A 37 -6.45 13.53 -15.80
CA GLU A 37 -7.01 14.89 -15.67
C GLU A 37 -7.34 15.30 -14.22
N ASP A 38 -7.62 14.32 -13.36
CA ASP A 38 -7.90 14.51 -11.93
C ASP A 38 -6.62 14.68 -11.07
N GLY A 39 -5.46 14.81 -11.71
CA GLY A 39 -4.15 14.97 -11.07
C GLY A 39 -3.54 13.65 -10.57
N CYS A 40 -4.23 12.52 -10.77
CA CYS A 40 -3.71 11.21 -10.42
C CYS A 40 -2.66 10.73 -11.43
N VAL A 41 -1.69 9.96 -10.94
CA VAL A 41 -0.68 9.27 -11.74
C VAL A 41 -0.71 7.80 -11.38
N HIS A 42 -1.11 6.95 -12.32
CA HIS A 42 -1.22 5.51 -12.12
C HIS A 42 -1.20 4.74 -13.45
N ALA A 43 -1.01 3.42 -13.37
CA ALA A 43 -1.30 2.51 -14.47
C ALA A 43 -2.77 2.08 -14.42
N THR A 44 -3.33 1.60 -15.54
CA THR A 44 -4.73 1.15 -15.61
C THR A 44 -4.82 -0.36 -15.83
N ASP A 45 -5.68 -1.02 -15.07
CA ASP A 45 -6.10 -2.39 -15.29
C ASP A 45 -7.16 -2.42 -16.39
N VAL A 46 -6.84 -2.94 -17.58
CA VAL A 46 -7.73 -2.88 -18.76
C VAL A 46 -8.99 -3.71 -18.55
N GLU A 47 -8.87 -4.85 -17.87
CA GLU A 47 -10.02 -5.75 -17.64
C GLU A 47 -11.05 -5.13 -16.69
N ALA A 48 -10.59 -4.46 -15.64
CA ALA A 48 -11.45 -4.00 -14.55
C ALA A 48 -11.59 -2.47 -14.45
N GLY A 49 -10.91 -1.70 -15.30
CA GLY A 49 -10.94 -0.24 -15.36
C GLY A 49 -10.37 0.49 -14.14
N GLY A 50 -9.70 -0.21 -13.24
CA GLY A 50 -9.18 0.35 -11.97
C GLY A 50 -7.66 0.45 -11.94
N THR A 51 -7.09 0.68 -10.76
CA THR A 51 -5.63 0.66 -10.56
C THR A 51 -5.23 0.00 -9.24
N TRP A 52 -4.01 -0.53 -9.15
CA TRP A 52 -3.47 -1.12 -7.93
C TRP A 52 -2.63 -0.14 -7.10
N MET A 53 -2.20 0.98 -7.70
CA MET A 53 -1.42 2.00 -7.04
C MET A 53 -1.60 3.34 -7.75
N SER A 54 -1.83 4.40 -6.97
CA SER A 54 -1.97 5.76 -7.50
C SER A 54 -1.37 6.79 -6.54
N ILE A 55 -0.87 7.88 -7.13
CA ILE A 55 -0.49 9.09 -6.40
C ILE A 55 -1.23 10.27 -7.02
N ASN A 56 -1.80 11.16 -6.21
CA ASN A 56 -2.28 12.45 -6.67
C ASN A 56 -1.15 13.48 -6.57
N SER A 57 -0.73 14.00 -7.71
CA SER A 57 0.42 14.91 -7.83
C SER A 57 0.19 16.29 -7.19
N HIS A 58 -1.07 16.70 -7.04
CA HIS A 58 -1.42 17.99 -6.45
C HIS A 58 -1.57 17.92 -4.92
N THR A 59 -2.13 16.83 -4.41
CA THR A 59 -2.42 16.70 -2.97
C THR A 59 -1.38 15.88 -2.21
N GLY A 60 -0.53 15.13 -2.91
CA GLY A 60 0.39 14.16 -2.31
C GLY A 60 -0.30 12.89 -1.79
N ALA A 61 -1.60 12.71 -2.07
CA ALA A 61 -2.31 11.51 -1.65
C ALA A 61 -1.75 10.27 -2.37
N LEU A 62 -1.49 9.20 -1.63
CA LEU A 62 -1.01 7.92 -2.10
C LEU A 62 -2.02 6.84 -1.71
N ALA A 63 -2.25 5.87 -2.60
CA ALA A 63 -2.88 4.61 -2.26
C ALA A 63 -2.25 3.46 -3.04
N ALA A 64 -2.07 2.32 -2.38
CA ALA A 64 -1.58 1.08 -2.99
C ALA A 64 -2.29 -0.13 -2.36
N LEU A 65 -2.79 -1.04 -3.20
CA LEU A 65 -3.60 -2.18 -2.80
C LEU A 65 -2.89 -3.50 -3.06
N THR A 66 -2.73 -4.33 -2.04
CA THR A 66 -2.26 -5.72 -2.21
C THR A 66 -3.43 -6.68 -2.35
N ASN A 67 -3.26 -7.69 -3.21
CA ASN A 67 -4.32 -8.65 -3.51
C ASN A 67 -4.57 -9.59 -2.31
N VAL A 68 -5.80 -9.58 -1.78
CA VAL A 68 -6.27 -10.52 -0.75
C VAL A 68 -7.13 -11.60 -1.39
N ARG A 69 -6.80 -12.87 -1.13
CA ARG A 69 -7.64 -14.02 -1.47
C ARG A 69 -8.46 -14.37 -0.23
N CYS A 70 -9.74 -14.02 -0.22
CA CYS A 70 -10.66 -14.43 0.82
C CYS A 70 -11.97 -14.89 0.16
N ALA A 71 -12.66 -15.84 0.80
CA ALA A 71 -14.03 -16.17 0.42
C ALA A 71 -14.92 -14.97 0.78
N GLY A 72 -15.51 -14.33 -0.23
CA GLY A 72 -16.43 -13.22 -0.03
C GLY A 72 -17.85 -13.68 0.31
N PRO A 73 -18.71 -12.77 0.79
CA PRO A 73 -20.14 -13.03 0.90
C PRO A 73 -20.71 -13.45 -0.45
N THR A 74 -21.57 -14.45 -0.44
CA THR A 74 -22.28 -14.88 -1.64
C THR A 74 -23.48 -13.97 -1.89
N GLY A 75 -23.81 -13.68 -3.16
CA GLY A 75 -25.10 -13.07 -3.52
C GLY A 75 -25.12 -11.56 -3.81
N ARG A 76 -23.98 -10.85 -3.85
CA ARG A 76 -23.92 -9.46 -4.35
C ARG A 76 -22.80 -9.24 -5.37
N PRO A 77 -23.02 -8.42 -6.41
CA PRO A 77 -21.91 -7.95 -7.25
C PRO A 77 -20.99 -7.06 -6.42
N LEU A 78 -19.68 -7.25 -6.60
CA LEU A 78 -18.64 -6.46 -5.96
C LEU A 78 -17.97 -5.59 -7.02
N GLU A 79 -17.65 -4.36 -6.64
CA GLU A 79 -16.87 -3.45 -7.47
C GLU A 79 -15.41 -3.92 -7.54
N SER A 80 -14.73 -3.51 -8.61
CA SER A 80 -13.29 -3.68 -8.70
C SER A 80 -12.61 -2.92 -7.57
N ARG A 81 -11.78 -3.63 -6.79
CA ARG A 81 -10.89 -3.03 -5.79
C ARG A 81 -9.97 -1.96 -6.36
N GLY A 82 -9.76 -1.93 -7.68
CA GLY A 82 -8.99 -0.86 -8.30
C GLY A 82 -9.67 0.50 -8.30
N VAL A 83 -11.00 0.55 -8.16
CA VAL A 83 -11.77 1.80 -7.99
C VAL A 83 -11.53 2.39 -6.59
N LEU A 84 -11.45 1.52 -5.57
CA LEU A 84 -11.11 1.92 -4.19
C LEU A 84 -9.81 2.73 -4.13
N VAL A 85 -8.78 2.32 -4.89
CA VAL A 85 -7.49 3.03 -4.94
C VAL A 85 -7.65 4.45 -5.49
N ARG A 86 -8.43 4.63 -6.56
CA ARG A 86 -8.71 5.97 -7.12
C ARG A 86 -9.48 6.82 -6.12
N ARG A 87 -10.55 6.29 -5.53
CA ARG A 87 -11.36 6.99 -4.53
C ARG A 87 -10.53 7.43 -3.33
N ALA A 88 -9.58 6.59 -2.89
CA ALA A 88 -8.70 6.91 -1.79
C ALA A 88 -7.82 8.14 -2.08
N VAL A 89 -7.19 8.22 -3.26
CA VAL A 89 -6.34 9.38 -3.61
C VAL A 89 -7.13 10.64 -3.97
N LEU A 90 -8.43 10.51 -4.22
CA LEU A 90 -9.37 11.62 -4.41
C LEU A 90 -10.01 12.11 -3.10
N GLY A 91 -9.56 11.59 -1.94
CA GLY A 91 -10.01 12.06 -0.63
C GLY A 91 -11.21 11.32 -0.05
N GLU A 92 -11.67 10.23 -0.69
CA GLU A 92 -12.82 9.45 -0.25
C GLU A 92 -12.45 8.14 0.47
N ALA A 93 -11.19 8.00 0.88
CA ALA A 93 -10.67 6.73 1.43
C ALA A 93 -11.56 6.15 2.53
N TRP A 94 -11.92 6.95 3.55
CA TRP A 94 -12.72 6.47 4.68
C TRP A 94 -14.09 5.95 4.25
N VAL A 95 -14.80 6.71 3.41
CA VAL A 95 -16.14 6.33 2.93
C VAL A 95 -16.06 5.09 2.02
N ALA A 96 -15.09 5.07 1.11
CA ALA A 96 -14.92 3.96 0.18
C ALA A 96 -14.57 2.66 0.90
N LEU A 97 -13.65 2.71 1.87
CA LEU A 97 -13.26 1.56 2.69
C LEU A 97 -14.45 0.89 3.38
N HIS A 98 -15.38 1.68 3.92
CA HIS A 98 -16.53 1.19 4.70
C HIS A 98 -17.82 0.98 3.87
N SER A 99 -17.74 1.10 2.54
CA SER A 99 -18.90 0.96 1.65
C SER A 99 -19.42 -0.47 1.49
N ASN A 100 -18.64 -1.46 1.95
CA ASN A 100 -18.91 -2.89 1.76
C ASN A 100 -19.00 -3.29 0.26
N ALA A 101 -18.59 -2.41 -0.67
CA ALA A 101 -18.72 -2.61 -2.11
C ALA A 101 -17.61 -3.49 -2.72
N TYR A 102 -16.54 -3.73 -1.98
CA TYR A 102 -15.34 -4.39 -2.48
C TYR A 102 -15.10 -5.72 -1.75
N ALA A 103 -14.54 -6.70 -2.45
CA ALA A 103 -14.00 -7.90 -1.82
C ALA A 103 -12.89 -7.55 -0.81
N CYS A 104 -12.52 -8.49 0.06
CA CYS A 104 -11.38 -8.38 0.97
C CYS A 104 -10.16 -7.71 0.30
N PHE A 105 -9.51 -6.81 1.03
CA PHE A 105 -8.40 -6.01 0.53
C PHE A 105 -7.42 -5.67 1.64
N ASN A 106 -6.23 -5.26 1.22
CA ASN A 106 -5.22 -4.63 2.05
C ASN A 106 -4.77 -3.37 1.32
N MET A 107 -4.74 -2.24 2.01
CA MET A 107 -4.44 -0.96 1.40
C MET A 107 -3.50 -0.13 2.27
N LEU A 108 -2.38 0.30 1.69
CA LEU A 108 -1.61 1.43 2.18
C LEU A 108 -2.22 2.70 1.58
N TRP A 109 -2.52 3.69 2.40
CA TRP A 109 -3.02 4.97 1.91
C TRP A 109 -2.68 6.12 2.85
N GLY A 110 -2.71 7.35 2.33
CA GLY A 110 -2.49 8.55 3.12
C GLY A 110 -1.89 9.67 2.28
N THR A 111 -1.19 10.59 2.94
CA THR A 111 -0.62 11.78 2.29
C THR A 111 0.87 11.83 2.53
N LEU A 112 1.61 11.92 1.43
CA LEU A 112 3.04 12.17 1.42
C LEU A 112 3.29 13.67 1.43
N ARG A 113 4.24 14.13 2.25
CA ARG A 113 4.65 15.53 2.28
C ARG A 113 6.15 15.66 2.10
N ALA A 114 6.56 16.64 1.30
CA ALA A 114 7.96 17.03 1.17
C ALA A 114 8.44 17.79 2.43
N ASP A 115 7.52 18.50 3.10
CA ASP A 115 7.72 19.22 4.34
C ASP A 115 6.81 18.69 5.46
N GLY A 116 7.32 18.61 6.69
CA GLY A 116 6.54 18.08 7.81
C GLY A 116 6.39 16.56 7.81
N ALA A 117 5.34 16.05 8.46
CA ALA A 117 5.13 14.61 8.64
C ALA A 117 4.24 14.06 7.52
N SER A 118 4.70 13.00 6.86
CA SER A 118 3.83 12.17 6.01
C SER A 118 2.89 11.34 6.89
N GLU A 119 1.63 11.23 6.47
CA GLU A 119 0.61 10.46 7.18
C GLU A 119 0.28 9.22 6.36
N LEU A 120 0.56 8.04 6.89
CA LEU A 120 0.25 6.78 6.21
C LEU A 120 -0.58 5.90 7.12
N ARG A 121 -1.49 5.14 6.51
CA ARG A 121 -2.41 4.23 7.16
C ARG A 121 -2.41 2.91 6.43
N LEU A 122 -2.53 1.83 7.18
CA LEU A 122 -2.76 0.49 6.67
C LEU A 122 -4.17 0.08 7.02
N SER A 123 -4.99 -0.18 6.01
CA SER A 123 -6.33 -0.72 6.18
C SER A 123 -6.40 -2.15 5.68
N ALA A 124 -7.06 -3.01 6.44
CA ALA A 124 -7.30 -4.40 6.09
C ALA A 124 -8.78 -4.72 6.22
N CYS A 125 -9.31 -5.42 5.22
CA CYS A 125 -10.71 -5.80 5.10
C CYS A 125 -10.82 -7.33 5.06
N ALA A 126 -11.61 -7.88 5.98
CA ALA A 126 -11.85 -9.32 6.13
C ALA A 126 -13.35 -9.61 6.28
N PRO A 127 -13.82 -10.85 6.03
CA PRO A 127 -15.22 -11.21 6.27
C PRO A 127 -15.56 -11.07 7.76
N SER A 128 -16.78 -10.64 8.06
CA SER A 128 -17.31 -10.55 9.42
C SER A 128 -18.26 -11.71 9.73
N SER A 129 -18.56 -11.92 11.01
CA SER A 129 -19.56 -12.90 11.46
C SER A 129 -20.99 -12.55 11.04
N GLU A 130 -21.23 -11.30 10.63
CA GLU A 130 -22.55 -10.80 10.21
C GLU A 130 -22.82 -11.01 8.71
N GLY A 131 -21.89 -11.64 7.98
CA GLY A 131 -22.02 -11.87 6.54
C GLY A 131 -21.59 -10.68 5.67
N ASP A 132 -21.02 -9.64 6.27
CA ASP A 132 -20.48 -8.45 5.63
C ASP A 132 -18.93 -8.44 5.71
N PHE A 133 -18.32 -7.29 5.42
CA PHE A 133 -16.89 -7.06 5.64
C PHE A 133 -16.62 -6.15 6.84
N ALA A 134 -15.58 -6.48 7.61
CA ALA A 134 -15.05 -5.64 8.66
C ALA A 134 -13.73 -5.01 8.22
N VAL A 135 -13.58 -3.70 8.45
CA VAL A 135 -12.35 -2.95 8.14
C VAL A 135 -11.64 -2.57 9.43
N SER A 136 -10.35 -2.88 9.49
CA SER A 136 -9.44 -2.36 10.52
C SER A 136 -8.48 -1.37 9.88
N THR A 137 -8.14 -0.29 10.58
CA THR A 137 -7.19 0.72 10.10
C THR A 137 -6.18 1.04 11.20
N THR A 138 -4.90 1.02 10.85
CA THR A 138 -3.78 1.32 11.74
C THR A 138 -2.93 2.44 11.15
N GLU A 139 -2.56 3.43 11.96
CA GLU A 139 -1.57 4.42 11.55
C GLU A 139 -0.19 3.78 11.39
N LEU A 140 0.47 4.08 10.27
CA LEU A 140 1.83 3.69 10.02
C LEU A 140 2.75 4.88 10.29
N ARG A 141 3.43 4.84 11.43
CA ARG A 141 4.52 5.78 11.73
C ARG A 141 5.82 5.21 11.22
N VAL A 142 6.37 5.85 10.18
CA VAL A 142 7.75 5.59 9.73
C VAL A 142 8.60 6.73 10.24
N GLU A 143 9.54 6.42 11.13
CA GLU A 143 10.48 7.42 11.63
C GLU A 143 11.36 7.94 10.50
N ARG A 144 11.65 9.25 10.52
CA ARG A 144 12.57 9.86 9.56
C ARG A 144 13.93 9.17 9.61
N GLY A 145 14.50 8.88 8.43
CA GLY A 145 15.77 8.15 8.34
C GLY A 145 15.66 6.64 8.55
N ARG A 146 14.44 6.08 8.68
CA ARG A 146 14.21 4.64 8.74
C ARG A 146 13.32 4.17 7.59
N ALA A 147 13.58 2.95 7.12
CA ALA A 147 12.68 2.27 6.20
C ALA A 147 11.70 1.37 6.94
N ALA A 148 10.50 1.27 6.39
CA ALA A 148 9.47 0.34 6.80
C ALA A 148 9.16 -0.62 5.64
N VAL A 149 9.71 -1.83 5.68
CA VAL A 149 9.35 -2.83 4.69
C VAL A 149 8.03 -3.47 5.09
N LEU A 150 6.98 -3.20 4.31
CA LEU A 150 5.63 -3.70 4.54
C LEU A 150 5.38 -4.91 3.66
N THR A 151 5.94 -6.04 4.05
CA THR A 151 5.48 -7.32 3.49
C THR A 151 4.05 -7.53 3.98
N LYS A 152 3.16 -7.90 3.07
CA LYS A 152 1.80 -8.30 3.40
C LYS A 152 1.51 -9.56 2.61
N THR A 153 1.64 -10.70 3.29
CA THR A 153 1.25 -11.99 2.73
C THR A 153 -0.16 -12.34 3.18
N ASN A 154 -0.90 -13.08 2.34
CA ASN A 154 -2.05 -13.82 2.84
C ASN A 154 -1.50 -15.16 3.27
N ASP A 155 -1.77 -15.60 4.50
CA ASP A 155 -1.84 -17.04 4.70
C ASP A 155 -3.15 -17.57 4.09
N ALA A 156 -3.22 -18.88 3.84
CA ALA A 156 -4.41 -19.52 3.26
C ALA A 156 -5.67 -19.40 4.15
N SER A 157 -5.54 -18.86 5.38
CA SER A 157 -6.63 -18.65 6.32
C SER A 157 -7.20 -17.22 6.27
N GLY A 158 -6.58 -16.31 5.51
CA GLY A 158 -6.98 -14.90 5.46
C GLY A 158 -6.59 -14.13 6.71
N GLN A 159 -5.75 -14.69 7.59
CA GLN A 159 -5.22 -13.97 8.75
C GLN A 159 -4.09 -13.03 8.34
N MET A 160 -4.12 -11.86 8.98
CA MET A 160 -3.20 -10.76 8.71
C MET A 160 -1.87 -10.96 9.44
N THR A 161 -0.78 -10.77 8.72
CA THR A 161 0.53 -10.50 9.33
C THR A 161 0.71 -8.97 9.46
N GLY A 162 1.00 -8.49 10.67
CA GLY A 162 1.28 -7.06 10.92
C GLY A 162 2.53 -6.58 10.16
N PRO A 163 2.84 -5.26 10.13
CA PRO A 163 4.20 -4.84 9.79
C PRO A 163 5.15 -5.58 10.73
N ALA A 164 5.96 -6.49 10.20
CA ALA A 164 6.92 -7.19 11.02
C ALA A 164 7.86 -6.13 11.61
N SER A 165 7.77 -5.89 12.93
CA SER A 165 9.03 -5.82 13.68
C SER A 165 9.81 -7.08 13.26
N ALA A 166 11.12 -6.97 13.08
CA ALA A 166 11.99 -7.91 12.36
C ALA A 166 11.97 -9.41 12.78
N ALA A 167 10.94 -9.91 13.48
CA ALA A 167 10.79 -11.23 14.06
C ALA A 167 9.39 -11.89 13.90
N GLY A 168 8.49 -11.45 13.00
CA GLY A 168 7.12 -12.00 12.91
C GLY A 168 6.69 -12.55 11.54
N SER A 169 6.34 -13.85 11.50
CA SER A 169 5.62 -14.71 10.51
C SER A 169 5.71 -14.48 8.98
N ASP A 170 5.82 -13.25 8.47
CA ASP A 170 6.02 -12.96 7.04
C ASP A 170 7.43 -13.35 6.54
N ALA A 171 8.38 -13.53 7.47
CA ALA A 171 9.71 -14.06 7.19
C ALA A 171 9.68 -15.49 6.61
N ALA A 172 8.53 -16.17 6.64
CA ALA A 172 8.35 -17.50 6.06
C ALA A 172 8.46 -17.52 4.52
N TRP A 173 8.19 -16.39 3.83
CA TRP A 173 8.30 -16.33 2.37
C TRP A 173 9.67 -15.82 1.92
N PRO A 174 10.45 -16.62 1.16
CA PRO A 174 11.84 -16.28 0.81
C PRO A 174 11.99 -14.91 0.12
N LYS A 175 11.06 -14.53 -0.76
CA LYS A 175 11.11 -13.24 -1.47
C LYS A 175 10.88 -12.03 -0.55
N ALA A 176 10.05 -12.20 0.47
CA ALA A 176 9.75 -11.15 1.46
C ALA A 176 10.95 -10.94 2.38
N ALA A 177 11.50 -12.04 2.93
CA ALA A 177 12.71 -12.01 3.74
C ALA A 177 13.91 -11.44 2.97
N TRP A 178 14.10 -11.85 1.71
CA TRP A 178 15.15 -11.30 0.86
C TRP A 178 14.98 -9.79 0.63
N LEU A 179 13.77 -9.32 0.30
CA LEU A 179 13.53 -7.90 0.07
C LEU A 179 13.78 -7.06 1.33
N GLN A 180 13.37 -7.55 2.50
CA GLN A 180 13.64 -6.91 3.78
C GLN A 180 15.15 -6.76 4.02
N GLN A 181 15.91 -7.84 3.82
CA GLN A 181 17.36 -7.85 3.97
C GLN A 181 18.05 -6.92 2.96
N GLU A 182 17.63 -6.95 1.70
CA GLU A 182 18.24 -6.13 0.65
C GLU A 182 17.93 -4.65 0.84
N VAL A 183 16.70 -4.29 1.22
CA VAL A 183 16.35 -2.90 1.57
C VAL A 183 17.18 -2.43 2.77
N ALA A 184 17.27 -3.23 3.84
CA ALA A 184 18.10 -2.88 5.00
C ALA A 184 19.58 -2.67 4.62
N ARG A 185 20.17 -3.62 3.89
CA ARG A 185 21.57 -3.57 3.43
C ARG A 185 21.85 -2.35 2.56
N ARG A 186 20.93 -1.98 1.67
CA ARG A 186 21.08 -0.80 0.79
C ARG A 186 20.99 0.52 1.55
N LEU A 187 20.26 0.53 2.67
CA LEU A 187 20.05 1.73 3.48
C LEU A 187 21.12 1.90 4.56
N GLU A 188 21.78 0.84 5.04
CA GLU A 188 22.87 0.93 6.03
C GLU A 188 24.05 1.82 5.58
N GLY A 189 24.25 2.00 4.27
CA GLY A 189 25.25 2.92 3.71
C GLY A 189 24.71 4.30 3.29
N ALA A 190 23.39 4.45 3.20
CA ALA A 190 22.74 5.67 2.75
C ALA A 190 22.40 6.56 3.95
N ARG A 191 23.35 7.38 4.40
CA ARG A 191 23.04 8.37 5.45
C ARG A 191 22.23 9.53 4.84
N PRO A 192 21.06 9.89 5.39
CA PRO A 192 20.36 11.09 4.95
C PRO A 192 21.21 12.33 5.24
N LYS A 193 21.24 13.28 4.30
CA LYS A 193 21.96 14.58 4.47
C LYS A 193 21.29 15.51 5.48
N CYS A 194 20.15 15.15 6.05
CA CYS A 194 19.39 16.01 6.93
C CYS A 194 19.85 15.89 8.39
N ALA A 195 21.04 16.40 8.67
CA ALA A 195 21.43 16.91 9.98
C ALA A 195 21.68 18.42 9.82
N GLY A 196 20.62 19.24 9.74
CA GLY A 196 20.84 20.67 9.47
C GLY A 196 19.66 21.64 9.41
N ARG A 197 18.42 21.24 9.70
CA ARG A 197 17.33 22.21 9.92
C ARG A 197 16.55 21.88 11.19
N ALA A 198 17.24 22.03 12.32
CA ALA A 198 16.59 22.41 13.56
C ALA A 198 16.56 23.95 13.58
N GLY A 199 15.37 24.54 13.60
CA GLY A 199 15.15 25.95 13.95
C GLY A 199 15.36 26.98 12.83
N ALA A 200 14.25 27.54 12.36
CA ALA A 200 14.02 28.98 12.28
C ALA A 200 12.51 29.21 12.27
#